data_AF-A0A5C3KWQ3-F1
#
_entry.id   AF-A0A5C3KWQ3-F1
#
_cell.length_a   1.000
_cell.length_b   1.000
_cell.length_c   1.000
_cell.angle_alpha   90.00
_cell.angle_beta   90.00
_cell.angle_gamma   90.00
#
_symmetry.space_group_name_H-M   'P 1'
#
loop_
_entity.id
_entity.type
_entity.pdbx_description
1 polymer ?
#
loop_
_entity_poly.entity_id
_entity_poly.type
_entity_poly.pdbx_seq_one_letter_code
_entity_poly.pdbx_strand_id
1 'polypeptide(L)'
;MTIEKCIEICEAADYNLAGVEYGHCDSVVQSPGTQVEDEECTMPCAGDPTQLCGGPSRINVFDSGNPAPEIIQAVEAPGQGTWNYTGCYTDSAASRTLGFGITIPGGATIESCSAACTASTAGPFAFAGVENRHECWCGNALGEVAEVVEDSACFGVCTAEHQQFCGNANRILVYEFHADADPTPVCENTDIGNFTLVAEYKNPVEDGPISVNLKVIAVEISRGVVWTLLSVRLWIFLTWKTC
;
A
#
# COMPACT_ATOMS: atom_id res chain seq x y z
N MET A 1 -17.12 -16.26 -30.22
CA MET A 1 -16.09 -16.31 -29.16
C MET A 1 -15.51 -17.71 -29.16
N THR A 2 -14.18 -17.86 -29.16
CA THR A 2 -13.47 -19.12 -28.86
C THR A 2 -12.92 -19.04 -27.44
N ILE A 3 -12.47 -20.17 -26.87
CA ILE A 3 -11.86 -20.20 -25.54
C ILE A 3 -10.61 -19.31 -25.51
N GLU A 4 -9.72 -19.47 -26.49
CA GLU A 4 -8.46 -18.72 -26.59
C GLU A 4 -8.72 -17.23 -26.68
N LYS A 5 -9.73 -16.84 -27.49
CA LYS A 5 -10.02 -15.42 -27.65
C LYS A 5 -10.55 -14.78 -26.37
N CYS A 6 -11.32 -15.53 -25.58
CA CYS A 6 -11.80 -15.05 -24.29
C CYS A 6 -10.65 -14.89 -23.30
N ILE A 7 -9.75 -15.87 -23.24
CA ILE A 7 -8.56 -15.84 -22.39
C ILE A 7 -7.70 -14.61 -22.71
N GLU A 8 -7.36 -14.40 -23.99
CA GLU A 8 -6.57 -13.23 -24.42
C GLU A 8 -7.21 -11.89 -24.02
N ILE A 9 -8.55 -11.80 -24.08
CA ILE A 9 -9.27 -10.56 -23.71
C ILE A 9 -9.19 -10.32 -22.20
N CYS A 10 -9.38 -11.37 -21.39
CA CYS A 10 -9.34 -11.23 -19.94
C CYS A 10 -7.93 -11.01 -19.42
N GLU A 11 -6.93 -11.67 -20.02
CA GLU A 11 -5.52 -11.42 -19.75
C GLU A 11 -5.17 -9.95 -20.00
N ALA A 12 -5.56 -9.41 -21.16
CA ALA A 12 -5.31 -8.01 -21.51
C ALA A 12 -6.10 -6.99 -20.68
N ALA A 13 -7.07 -7.44 -19.88
CA ALA A 13 -7.87 -6.62 -18.98
C ALA A 13 -7.52 -6.86 -17.49
N ASP A 14 -6.38 -7.51 -17.24
CA ASP A 14 -5.81 -7.75 -15.91
C ASP A 14 -6.61 -8.72 -15.01
N TYR A 15 -7.58 -9.44 -15.57
CA TYR A 15 -8.36 -10.47 -14.86
C TYR A 15 -7.68 -11.84 -14.94
N ASN A 16 -7.68 -12.64 -13.87
CA ASN A 16 -7.13 -14.00 -13.88
C ASN A 16 -8.11 -15.09 -14.34
N LEU A 17 -9.41 -14.78 -14.42
CA LEU A 17 -10.41 -15.75 -14.85
C LEU A 17 -11.12 -15.29 -16.13
N ALA A 18 -11.22 -16.21 -17.08
CA ALA A 18 -11.94 -16.07 -18.34
C ALA A 18 -13.14 -17.02 -18.35
N GLY A 19 -14.34 -16.47 -18.21
CA GLY A 19 -15.62 -17.15 -18.37
C GLY A 19 -16.09 -17.11 -19.82
N VAL A 20 -16.08 -18.25 -20.51
CA VAL A 20 -16.25 -18.28 -21.97
C VAL A 20 -17.72 -18.23 -22.44
N GLU A 21 -18.68 -18.25 -21.52
CA GLU A 21 -20.08 -17.95 -21.81
C GLU A 21 -20.19 -16.45 -22.11
N TYR A 22 -20.39 -16.08 -23.38
CA TYR A 22 -20.48 -14.69 -23.85
C TYR A 22 -19.27 -13.75 -23.58
N GLY A 23 -18.18 -14.24 -22.99
CA GLY A 23 -16.94 -13.48 -22.78
C GLY A 23 -16.95 -12.65 -21.51
N HIS A 24 -16.96 -13.31 -20.36
CA HIS A 24 -16.91 -12.73 -19.02
C HIS A 24 -15.48 -12.79 -18.47
N CYS A 25 -15.03 -11.71 -17.83
CA CYS A 25 -13.76 -11.65 -17.12
C CYS A 25 -14.03 -11.34 -15.66
N ASP A 26 -13.37 -12.03 -14.75
CA ASP A 26 -13.44 -11.79 -13.31
C ASP A 26 -12.12 -12.19 -12.67
N SER A 27 -11.91 -11.78 -11.42
CA SER A 27 -10.76 -12.21 -10.63
C SER A 27 -11.10 -13.25 -9.56
N VAL A 28 -12.40 -13.44 -9.31
CA VAL A 28 -12.89 -14.45 -8.37
C VAL A 28 -14.15 -15.11 -8.93
N VAL A 29 -14.42 -16.34 -8.51
CA VAL A 29 -15.73 -16.96 -8.76
C VAL A 29 -16.76 -16.31 -7.84
N GLN A 30 -17.64 -15.49 -8.40
CA GLN A 30 -18.65 -14.76 -7.64
C GLN A 30 -19.69 -15.70 -7.03
N SER A 31 -20.15 -15.40 -5.82
CA SER A 31 -21.30 -16.09 -5.21
C SER A 31 -22.57 -15.86 -6.07
N PRO A 32 -23.40 -16.90 -6.32
CA PRO A 32 -23.39 -18.24 -5.71
C PRO A 32 -22.66 -19.31 -6.54
N GLY A 33 -21.74 -18.93 -7.43
CA GLY A 33 -21.02 -19.83 -8.32
C GLY A 33 -20.33 -20.96 -7.56
N THR A 34 -20.54 -22.19 -8.03
CA THR A 34 -19.91 -23.40 -7.50
C THR A 34 -19.49 -24.28 -8.67
N GLN A 35 -18.49 -25.12 -8.44
CA GLN A 35 -18.07 -26.10 -9.43
C GLN A 35 -19.17 -27.16 -9.59
N VAL A 36 -19.47 -27.49 -10.84
CA VAL A 36 -20.36 -28.59 -11.22
C VAL A 36 -19.59 -29.59 -12.08
N GLU A 37 -20.23 -30.71 -12.42
CA GLU A 37 -19.65 -31.69 -13.32
C GLU A 37 -19.49 -31.12 -14.74
N ASP A 38 -18.43 -31.53 -15.44
CA ASP A 38 -18.08 -31.02 -16.77
C ASP A 38 -19.18 -31.30 -17.81
N GLU A 39 -19.97 -32.37 -17.62
CA GLU A 39 -21.10 -32.75 -18.47
C GLU A 39 -22.27 -31.76 -18.43
N GLU A 40 -22.28 -30.80 -17.51
CA GLU A 40 -23.26 -29.71 -17.50
C GLU A 40 -22.85 -28.53 -18.41
N CYS A 41 -21.61 -28.52 -18.89
CA CYS A 41 -21.02 -27.49 -19.73
C CYS A 41 -20.86 -27.95 -21.19
N THR A 42 -21.96 -28.27 -21.87
CA THR A 42 -21.94 -28.90 -23.20
C THR A 42 -22.31 -28.00 -24.38
N MET A 43 -22.48 -26.69 -24.18
CA MET A 43 -22.81 -25.79 -25.29
C MET A 43 -21.58 -25.50 -26.16
N PRO A 44 -21.64 -25.73 -27.48
CA PRO A 44 -20.52 -25.41 -28.36
C PRO A 44 -20.23 -23.91 -28.41
N CYS A 45 -18.96 -23.54 -28.52
CA CYS A 45 -18.56 -22.14 -28.65
C CYS A 45 -19.02 -21.55 -30.00
N ALA A 46 -19.49 -20.31 -30.00
CA ALA A 46 -19.95 -19.65 -31.22
C ALA A 46 -18.81 -19.37 -32.23
N GLY A 47 -17.57 -19.27 -31.76
CA GLY A 47 -16.39 -19.06 -32.61
C GLY A 47 -15.73 -20.35 -33.10
N ASP A 48 -15.93 -21.46 -32.39
CA ASP A 48 -15.42 -22.78 -32.74
C ASP A 48 -16.34 -23.87 -32.16
N PRO A 49 -17.16 -24.55 -32.98
CA PRO A 49 -18.11 -25.55 -32.49
C PRO A 49 -17.44 -26.85 -31.99
N THR A 50 -16.11 -26.97 -32.09
CA THR A 50 -15.36 -28.10 -31.50
C THR A 50 -15.00 -27.90 -30.03
N GLN A 51 -15.17 -26.68 -29.53
CA GLN A 51 -14.93 -26.28 -28.14
C GLN A 51 -16.25 -26.15 -27.37
N LEU A 52 -16.21 -26.27 -26.05
CA LEU A 52 -17.36 -26.11 -25.17
C LEU A 52 -17.26 -24.80 -24.38
N CYS A 53 -18.33 -23.99 -24.41
CA CYS A 53 -18.43 -22.66 -23.83
C CYS A 53 -19.68 -22.53 -22.93
N GLY A 54 -19.74 -23.35 -21.89
CA GLY A 54 -20.79 -23.32 -20.88
C GLY A 54 -21.98 -24.24 -21.18
N GLY A 55 -23.13 -23.90 -20.63
CA GLY A 55 -24.35 -24.71 -20.66
C GLY A 55 -25.54 -23.90 -20.12
N PRO A 56 -26.75 -24.45 -20.07
CA PRO A 56 -27.89 -23.77 -19.48
C PRO A 56 -27.61 -23.37 -18.02
N SER A 57 -27.40 -22.06 -17.78
CA SER A 57 -26.96 -21.53 -16.48
C SER A 57 -25.63 -22.13 -15.99
N ARG A 58 -24.70 -22.38 -16.92
CA ARG A 58 -23.37 -22.93 -16.65
C ARG A 58 -22.33 -22.20 -17.48
N ILE A 59 -21.17 -21.97 -16.90
CA ILE A 59 -20.04 -21.28 -17.53
C ILE A 59 -18.77 -22.11 -17.32
N ASN A 60 -18.02 -22.36 -18.40
CA ASN A 60 -16.65 -22.83 -18.25
C ASN A 60 -15.77 -21.63 -17.88
N VAL A 61 -14.94 -21.81 -16.86
CA VAL A 61 -14.00 -20.79 -16.38
C VAL A 61 -12.59 -21.30 -16.60
N PHE A 62 -11.76 -20.49 -17.25
CA PHE A 62 -10.36 -20.78 -17.54
C PHE A 62 -9.46 -19.77 -16.86
N ASP A 63 -8.25 -20.20 -16.52
CA ASP A 63 -7.18 -19.30 -16.09
C ASP A 63 -6.69 -18.49 -17.29
N SER A 64 -6.50 -17.18 -17.11
CA SER A 64 -6.03 -16.29 -18.18
C SER A 64 -4.51 -16.15 -18.25
N GLY A 65 -3.77 -16.63 -17.26
CA GLY A 65 -2.34 -16.43 -17.06
C GLY A 65 -1.99 -15.30 -16.08
N ASN A 66 -2.93 -14.42 -15.74
CA ASN A 66 -2.72 -13.39 -14.72
C ASN A 66 -2.77 -13.98 -13.30
N PRO A 67 -2.05 -13.41 -12.32
CA PRO A 67 -2.09 -13.88 -10.95
C PRO A 67 -3.47 -13.65 -10.33
N ALA A 68 -3.91 -14.61 -9.51
CA ALA A 68 -5.11 -14.44 -8.70
C ALA A 68 -4.93 -13.30 -7.68
N PRO A 69 -6.00 -12.60 -7.30
CA PRO A 69 -5.91 -11.54 -6.33
C PRO A 69 -5.46 -12.05 -4.97
N GLU A 70 -4.60 -11.28 -4.31
CA GLU A 70 -4.09 -11.59 -2.98
C GLU A 70 -4.22 -10.41 -2.01
N ILE A 71 -4.06 -10.69 -0.71
CA ILE A 71 -3.84 -9.64 0.28
C ILE A 71 -2.36 -9.32 0.27
N ILE A 72 -2.03 -8.10 -0.16
CA ILE A 72 -0.66 -7.59 -0.13
C ILE A 72 -0.20 -7.55 1.33
N GLN A 73 0.84 -8.30 1.69
CA GLN A 73 1.26 -8.41 3.10
C GLN A 73 2.08 -7.22 3.58
N ALA A 74 2.85 -6.60 2.68
CA ALA A 74 3.67 -5.45 2.97
C ALA A 74 3.82 -4.55 1.74
N VAL A 75 3.84 -3.24 1.96
CA VAL A 75 4.16 -2.24 0.94
C VAL A 75 5.30 -1.37 1.42
N GLU A 76 6.38 -1.36 0.65
CA GLU A 76 7.54 -0.52 0.94
C GLU A 76 7.22 0.96 0.69
N ALA A 77 7.63 1.82 1.61
CA ALA A 77 7.67 3.27 1.46
C ALA A 77 9.14 3.71 1.44
N PRO A 78 9.79 3.79 0.26
CA PRO A 78 11.23 3.94 0.15
C PRO A 78 11.79 5.12 0.95
N GLY A 79 12.73 4.81 1.85
CA GLY A 79 13.40 5.80 2.71
C GLY A 79 12.56 6.30 3.88
N GLN A 80 11.43 5.65 4.16
CA GLN A 80 10.56 6.00 5.29
C GLN A 80 10.22 4.80 6.16
N GLY A 81 9.92 3.64 5.56
CA GLY A 81 9.51 2.44 6.27
C GLY A 81 8.69 1.48 5.42
N THR A 82 7.93 0.62 6.08
CA THR A 82 7.09 -0.40 5.45
C THR A 82 5.69 -0.38 6.06
N TRP A 83 4.67 -0.46 5.22
CA TRP A 83 3.28 -0.66 5.63
C TRP A 83 2.99 -2.16 5.70
N ASN A 84 2.68 -2.68 6.88
CA ASN A 84 2.42 -4.10 7.09
C ASN A 84 0.93 -4.36 7.28
N TYR A 85 0.42 -5.40 6.64
CA TYR A 85 -0.94 -5.86 6.84
C TYR A 85 -1.17 -6.31 8.29
N THR A 86 -2.26 -5.84 8.90
CA THR A 86 -2.60 -6.14 10.30
C THR A 86 -3.91 -6.90 10.46
N GLY A 87 -4.72 -7.01 9.40
CA GLY A 87 -5.96 -7.78 9.41
C GLY A 87 -7.10 -7.14 8.63
N CYS A 88 -8.16 -7.93 8.45
CA CYS A 88 -9.47 -7.47 7.99
C CYS A 88 -10.28 -7.04 9.21
N TYR A 89 -10.78 -5.81 9.21
CA TYR A 89 -11.55 -5.26 10.32
C TYR A 89 -12.99 -4.94 9.90
N THR A 90 -13.92 -5.00 10.84
CA THR A 90 -15.23 -4.37 10.68
C THR A 90 -15.09 -2.86 10.53
N ASP A 91 -15.99 -2.24 9.77
CA ASP A 91 -16.12 -0.78 9.67
C ASP A 91 -17.59 -0.35 9.80
N SER A 92 -17.84 0.92 10.11
CA SER A 92 -19.17 1.51 10.10
C SER A 92 -19.13 2.98 9.70
N ALA A 93 -20.00 3.38 8.77
CA ALA A 93 -20.17 4.79 8.42
C ALA A 93 -20.56 5.70 9.61
N ALA A 94 -21.17 5.15 10.66
CA ALA A 94 -21.54 5.89 11.87
C ALA A 94 -20.38 6.03 12.87
N SER A 95 -19.42 5.09 12.84
CA SER A 95 -18.24 5.07 13.71
C SER A 95 -17.14 4.35 12.93
N ARG A 96 -16.26 5.11 12.28
CA ARG A 96 -15.25 4.55 11.37
C ARG A 96 -14.12 3.88 12.14
N THR A 97 -13.61 2.78 11.60
CA THR A 97 -12.37 2.13 12.02
C THR A 97 -11.17 3.01 11.74
N LEU A 98 -11.14 3.70 10.59
CA LEU A 98 -10.17 4.73 10.25
C LEU A 98 -10.90 6.02 9.88
N GLY A 99 -10.66 7.10 10.62
CA GLY A 99 -11.52 8.29 10.59
C GLY A 99 -11.27 9.29 9.46
N PHE A 100 -10.16 9.16 8.71
CA PHE A 100 -9.77 10.14 7.71
C PHE A 100 -9.84 9.56 6.30
N GLY A 101 -10.90 9.89 5.55
CA GLY A 101 -11.07 9.45 4.17
C GLY A 101 -10.23 10.27 3.18
N ILE A 102 -9.56 9.60 2.26
CA ILE A 102 -8.85 10.21 1.13
C ILE A 102 -9.45 9.73 -0.18
N THR A 103 -9.76 10.67 -1.08
CA THR A 103 -10.23 10.35 -2.43
C THR A 103 -9.05 10.12 -3.35
N ILE A 104 -8.95 8.91 -3.91
CA ILE A 104 -7.97 8.55 -4.94
C ILE A 104 -8.70 8.47 -6.29
N PRO A 105 -8.38 9.34 -7.27
CA PRO A 105 -8.98 9.27 -8.60
C PRO A 105 -8.72 7.91 -9.26
N GLY A 106 -9.79 7.26 -9.74
CA GLY A 106 -9.71 5.91 -10.32
C GLY A 106 -9.93 4.76 -9.32
N GLY A 107 -9.97 5.05 -8.02
CA GLY A 107 -10.11 4.06 -6.96
C GLY A 107 -8.78 3.75 -6.28
N ALA A 108 -8.84 3.39 -5.01
CA ALA A 108 -7.67 3.02 -4.22
C ALA A 108 -7.17 1.61 -4.53
N THR A 109 -5.85 1.47 -4.47
CA THR A 109 -5.10 0.23 -4.23
C THR A 109 -4.44 0.32 -2.86
N ILE A 110 -3.82 -0.76 -2.36
CA ILE A 110 -3.07 -0.70 -1.11
C ILE A 110 -1.90 0.28 -1.23
N GLU A 111 -1.19 0.27 -2.36
CA GLU A 111 -0.01 1.12 -2.60
C GLU A 111 -0.40 2.59 -2.69
N SER A 112 -1.45 2.91 -3.46
CA SER A 112 -1.90 4.29 -3.60
C SER A 112 -2.51 4.83 -2.31
N CYS A 113 -3.22 4.00 -1.55
CA CYS A 113 -3.79 4.41 -0.26
C CYS A 113 -2.71 4.64 0.79
N SER A 114 -1.81 3.68 0.98
CA SER A 114 -0.70 3.80 1.94
C SER A 114 0.20 4.99 1.62
N ALA A 115 0.55 5.20 0.33
CA ALA A 115 1.30 6.38 -0.11
C ALA A 115 0.55 7.69 0.19
N ALA A 116 -0.77 7.74 -0.01
CA ALA A 116 -1.58 8.91 0.30
C ALA A 116 -1.67 9.19 1.81
N CYS A 117 -1.78 8.13 2.64
CA CYS A 117 -1.76 8.25 4.10
C CYS A 117 -0.39 8.72 4.62
N THR A 118 0.71 8.31 3.99
CA THR A 118 2.06 8.83 4.27
C THR A 118 2.19 10.31 3.86
N ALA A 119 1.70 10.68 2.68
CA ALA A 119 1.88 12.02 2.10
C ALA A 119 0.87 13.07 2.60
N SER A 120 -0.11 12.69 3.43
CA SER A 120 -1.18 13.58 3.84
C SER A 120 -0.68 14.78 4.66
N THR A 121 -1.16 15.96 4.31
CA THR A 121 -0.88 17.21 5.06
C THR A 121 -1.67 17.30 6.37
N ALA A 122 -2.67 16.44 6.57
CA ALA A 122 -3.36 16.29 7.85
C ALA A 122 -2.49 15.60 8.92
N GLY A 123 -1.35 15.05 8.51
CA GLY A 123 -0.35 14.40 9.34
C GLY A 123 0.09 13.07 8.73
N PRO A 124 1.33 12.61 8.98
CA PRO A 124 1.66 11.22 8.70
C PRO A 124 0.74 10.35 9.54
N PHE A 125 0.04 9.42 8.90
CA PHE A 125 -0.84 8.49 9.58
C PHE A 125 -0.09 7.20 9.94
N ALA A 126 -0.42 6.63 11.11
CA ALA A 126 0.11 5.33 11.53
C ALA A 126 -0.62 4.15 10.86
N PHE A 127 -1.86 4.36 10.42
CA PHE A 127 -2.71 3.35 9.79
C PHE A 127 -3.25 3.84 8.44
N ALA A 128 -3.30 2.93 7.50
CA ALA A 128 -3.96 3.06 6.21
C ALA A 128 -4.93 1.89 6.05
N GLY A 129 -5.99 2.07 5.28
CA GLY A 129 -6.90 0.98 4.99
C GLY A 129 -7.75 1.22 3.76
N VAL A 130 -8.05 0.11 3.10
CA VAL A 130 -8.84 0.09 1.87
C VAL A 130 -10.17 -0.63 2.14
N GLU A 131 -11.27 0.03 1.78
CA GLU A 131 -12.63 -0.46 1.99
C GLU A 131 -13.43 -0.40 0.69
N ASN A 132 -14.44 -1.26 0.59
CA ASN A 132 -15.45 -1.19 -0.45
C ASN A 132 -14.85 -1.15 -1.87
N ARG A 133 -13.73 -1.88 -2.04
CA ARG A 133 -13.01 -2.08 -3.30
C ARG A 133 -12.31 -0.85 -3.89
N HIS A 134 -12.50 0.33 -3.32
CA HIS A 134 -12.00 1.57 -3.93
C HIS A 134 -11.75 2.72 -2.95
N GLU A 135 -12.21 2.63 -1.70
CA GLU A 135 -12.06 3.71 -0.72
C GLU A 135 -10.71 3.63 -0.04
N CYS A 136 -10.15 4.79 0.30
CA CYS A 136 -8.94 4.89 1.09
C CYS A 136 -9.24 5.65 2.40
N TRP A 137 -8.78 5.07 3.50
CA TRP A 137 -8.95 5.61 4.84
C TRP A 137 -7.63 5.60 5.57
N CYS A 138 -7.40 6.62 6.39
CA CYS A 138 -6.21 6.77 7.21
C CYS A 138 -6.60 7.05 8.67
N GLY A 139 -5.68 6.77 9.58
CA GLY A 139 -5.88 7.02 11.00
C GLY A 139 -4.58 6.93 11.80
N ASN A 140 -4.61 7.46 13.02
CA ASN A 140 -3.50 7.31 13.99
C ASN A 140 -3.84 6.33 15.11
N ALA A 141 -5.05 5.78 15.09
CA ALA A 141 -5.54 4.74 15.97
C ALA A 141 -6.73 4.06 15.27
N LEU A 142 -7.02 2.83 15.67
CA LEU A 142 -8.24 2.12 15.27
C LEU A 142 -9.44 2.67 16.07
N GLY A 143 -10.59 2.80 15.40
CA GLY A 143 -11.85 3.19 16.01
C GLY A 143 -12.44 2.11 16.93
N GLU A 144 -13.44 2.47 17.73
CA GLU A 144 -14.06 1.56 18.72
C GLU A 144 -14.74 0.33 18.08
N VAL A 145 -15.20 0.45 16.83
CA VAL A 145 -15.86 -0.65 16.11
C VAL A 145 -14.87 -1.60 15.42
N ALA A 146 -13.56 -1.38 15.57
CA ALA A 146 -12.54 -2.17 14.89
C ALA A 146 -12.44 -3.56 15.54
N GLU A 147 -13.13 -4.54 14.95
CA GLU A 147 -13.04 -5.94 15.32
C GLU A 147 -12.38 -6.71 14.17
N VAL A 148 -11.35 -7.51 14.50
CA VAL A 148 -10.71 -8.40 13.52
C VAL A 148 -11.70 -9.49 13.12
N VAL A 149 -11.83 -9.73 11.82
CA VAL A 149 -12.64 -10.79 11.23
C VAL A 149 -11.79 -11.61 10.25
N GLU A 150 -12.33 -12.74 9.80
CA GLU A 150 -11.68 -13.57 8.78
C GLU A 150 -11.41 -12.78 7.50
N ASP A 151 -10.21 -12.96 6.94
CA ASP A 151 -9.74 -12.28 5.72
C ASP A 151 -10.71 -12.43 4.54
N SER A 152 -11.43 -13.55 4.48
CA SER A 152 -12.43 -13.80 3.43
C SER A 152 -13.55 -12.76 3.41
N ALA A 153 -13.82 -12.09 4.53
CA ALA A 153 -14.79 -10.98 4.58
C ALA A 153 -14.29 -9.74 3.81
N CYS A 154 -12.99 -9.64 3.54
CA CYS A 154 -12.35 -8.54 2.82
C CYS A 154 -11.95 -8.87 1.37
N PHE A 155 -12.33 -10.03 0.83
CA PHE A 155 -11.98 -10.45 -0.55
C PHE A 155 -12.72 -9.69 -1.67
N GLY A 156 -12.98 -8.40 -1.49
CA GLY A 156 -13.47 -7.53 -2.55
C GLY A 156 -12.30 -7.05 -3.39
N VAL A 157 -12.21 -7.51 -4.65
CA VAL A 157 -11.12 -7.13 -5.57
C VAL A 157 -11.14 -5.63 -5.83
N CYS A 158 -9.98 -4.98 -5.79
CA CYS A 158 -9.89 -3.54 -6.03
C CYS A 158 -10.48 -3.18 -7.41
N THR A 159 -11.13 -2.03 -7.52
CA THR A 159 -11.66 -1.57 -8.82
C THR A 159 -10.59 -0.99 -9.73
N ALA A 160 -9.46 -0.58 -9.15
CA ALA A 160 -8.33 0.02 -9.87
C ALA A 160 -7.32 -1.02 -10.35
N GLU A 161 -7.24 -2.17 -9.67
CA GLU A 161 -6.30 -3.26 -9.96
C GLU A 161 -6.94 -4.61 -9.55
N HIS A 162 -6.87 -5.60 -10.43
CA HIS A 162 -7.60 -6.85 -10.33
C HIS A 162 -6.83 -7.98 -9.63
N GLN A 163 -5.60 -7.68 -9.17
CA GLN A 163 -4.66 -8.63 -8.57
C GLN A 163 -4.49 -8.44 -7.06
N GLN A 164 -5.32 -7.59 -6.45
CA GLN A 164 -5.31 -7.37 -5.00
C GLN A 164 -6.74 -7.17 -4.47
N PHE A 165 -6.93 -7.48 -3.19
CA PHE A 165 -8.18 -7.22 -2.47
C PHE A 165 -8.16 -5.85 -1.81
N CYS A 166 -9.26 -5.09 -1.88
CA CYS A 166 -9.45 -3.78 -1.26
C CYS A 166 -10.67 -3.72 -0.33
N GLY A 167 -10.94 -4.82 0.39
CA GLY A 167 -12.04 -4.88 1.33
C GLY A 167 -13.42 -4.96 0.66
N ASN A 168 -14.45 -5.10 1.49
CA ASN A 168 -15.86 -5.10 1.08
C ASN A 168 -16.62 -4.01 1.84
N ALA A 169 -17.92 -3.86 1.56
CA ALA A 169 -18.76 -2.94 2.33
C ALA A 169 -18.71 -3.27 3.84
N ASN A 170 -18.34 -2.29 4.67
CA ASN A 170 -18.14 -2.42 6.11
C ASN A 170 -17.02 -3.40 6.50
N ARG A 171 -16.07 -3.67 5.60
CA ARG A 171 -14.94 -4.59 5.80
C ARG A 171 -13.68 -3.96 5.22
N ILE A 172 -12.80 -3.50 6.08
CA ILE A 172 -11.61 -2.72 5.72
C ILE A 172 -10.34 -3.56 5.94
N LEU A 173 -9.47 -3.64 4.94
CA LEU A 173 -8.11 -4.17 5.11
C LEU A 173 -7.24 -3.08 5.70
N VAL A 174 -6.62 -3.33 6.85
CA VAL A 174 -5.85 -2.32 7.58
C VAL A 174 -4.35 -2.64 7.57
N TYR A 175 -3.56 -1.61 7.33
CA TYR A 175 -2.11 -1.62 7.29
C TYR A 175 -1.56 -0.66 8.35
N GLU A 176 -0.52 -1.08 9.05
CA GLU A 176 0.21 -0.26 10.03
C GLU A 176 1.58 0.12 9.46
N PHE A 177 1.96 1.39 9.63
CA PHE A 177 3.25 1.89 9.19
C PHE A 177 4.34 1.60 10.23
N HIS A 178 5.38 0.89 9.81
CA HIS A 178 6.60 0.68 10.58
C HIS A 178 7.71 1.49 9.94
N ALA A 179 8.11 2.57 10.60
CA ALA A 179 9.24 3.37 10.14
C ALA A 179 10.50 2.51 10.08
N ASP A 180 11.31 2.72 9.04
CA ASP A 180 12.65 2.14 8.97
C ASP A 180 13.38 2.54 10.26
N ALA A 181 14.13 1.60 10.83
CA ALA A 181 15.14 1.98 11.80
C ALA A 181 16.03 3.01 11.08
N ASP A 182 16.05 4.24 11.59
CA ASP A 182 16.91 5.33 11.09
C ASP A 182 18.26 4.70 10.71
N PRO A 183 18.65 4.69 9.42
CA PRO A 183 19.84 3.96 9.01
C PRO A 183 20.96 4.42 9.92
N THR A 184 21.54 3.47 10.68
CA THR A 184 22.66 3.78 11.56
C THR A 184 23.63 4.61 10.74
N PRO A 185 23.91 5.88 11.10
CA PRO A 185 24.61 6.76 10.20
C PRO A 185 25.95 6.11 9.87
N VAL A 186 26.10 5.69 8.61
CA VAL A 186 27.36 5.11 8.15
C VAL A 186 28.34 6.26 8.13
N CYS A 187 29.43 6.16 8.91
CA CYS A 187 30.48 7.15 8.85
C CYS A 187 31.10 7.12 7.44
N GLU A 188 30.63 8.00 6.55
CA GLU A 188 31.17 8.12 5.18
C GLU A 188 32.62 8.62 5.17
N ASN A 189 33.11 9.16 6.29
CA ASN A 189 34.47 9.64 6.41
C ASN A 189 35.07 9.41 7.81
N THR A 190 36.12 8.60 7.89
CA THR A 190 36.94 8.43 9.10
C THR A 190 38.04 9.48 9.22
N ASP A 191 38.21 10.33 8.20
CA ASP A 191 39.22 11.38 8.13
C ASP A 191 38.58 12.76 8.29
N ILE A 192 38.48 13.22 9.54
CA ILE A 192 37.95 14.53 9.94
C ILE A 192 39.00 15.66 9.86
N GLY A 193 40.05 15.48 9.06
CA GLY A 193 41.15 16.45 8.97
C GLY A 193 40.74 17.81 8.39
N ASN A 194 39.66 17.89 7.62
CA ASN A 194 39.23 19.14 6.98
C ASN A 194 37.71 19.16 6.72
N PHE A 195 36.91 19.61 7.69
CA PHE A 195 35.47 19.79 7.55
C PHE A 195 35.04 21.21 7.88
N THR A 196 33.92 21.65 7.28
CA THR A 196 33.20 22.86 7.66
C THR A 196 31.83 22.45 8.16
N LEU A 197 31.47 22.83 9.38
CA LEU A 197 30.11 22.65 9.87
C LEU A 197 29.24 23.78 9.34
N VAL A 198 28.08 23.43 8.81
CA VAL A 198 27.10 24.38 8.28
C VAL A 198 25.78 24.15 9.02
N ALA A 199 25.20 25.22 9.57
CA ALA A 199 23.84 25.19 10.07
C ALA A 199 22.90 25.76 9.00
N GLU A 200 21.83 25.05 8.68
CA GLU A 200 20.78 25.51 7.77
C GLU A 200 19.54 25.95 8.56
N TYR A 201 18.89 27.02 8.11
CA TYR A 201 17.67 27.50 8.74
C TYR A 201 16.47 26.68 8.28
N LYS A 202 15.76 26.06 9.22
CA LYS A 202 14.52 25.31 8.93
C LYS A 202 13.42 26.19 8.31
N ASN A 203 13.42 27.48 8.63
CA ASN A 203 12.53 28.50 8.05
C ASN A 203 13.36 29.76 7.73
N PRO A 204 13.90 29.91 6.50
CA PRO A 204 14.71 31.07 6.14
C PRO A 204 13.84 32.35 6.05
N VAL A 205 14.38 33.47 6.52
CA VAL A 205 13.76 34.80 6.37
C VAL A 205 13.95 35.27 4.93
N GLU A 206 12.96 35.96 4.33
CA GLU A 206 12.96 36.33 2.88
C GLU A 206 14.23 37.05 2.39
N ASP A 207 14.97 37.75 3.26
CA ASP A 207 16.24 38.44 2.94
C ASP A 207 17.45 37.94 3.79
N GLY A 208 17.39 36.71 4.32
CA GLY A 208 18.42 36.13 5.19
C GLY A 208 19.29 35.06 4.52
N PRO A 209 20.50 34.78 5.05
CA PRO A 209 21.31 33.67 4.57
C PRO A 209 20.62 32.33 4.89
N ILE A 210 20.58 31.43 3.90
CA ILE A 210 19.99 30.09 4.04
C ILE A 210 20.83 29.16 4.93
N SER A 211 22.10 29.48 5.11
CA SER A 211 23.02 28.71 5.93
C SER A 211 24.14 29.57 6.54
N VAL A 212 24.71 29.10 7.66
CA VAL A 212 25.81 29.77 8.36
C VAL A 212 26.90 28.76 8.68
N ASN A 213 28.14 29.09 8.30
CA ASN A 213 29.31 28.32 8.70
C ASN A 213 29.54 28.46 10.20
N LEU A 214 29.55 27.33 10.89
CA LEU A 214 29.83 27.29 12.32
C LEU A 214 31.34 27.23 12.54
N LYS A 215 31.84 28.15 13.36
CA LYS A 215 33.23 28.09 13.82
C LYS A 215 33.34 27.06 14.93
N VAL A 216 34.14 26.02 14.70
CA VAL A 216 34.49 25.04 15.74
C VAL A 216 35.47 25.70 16.71
N ILE A 217 35.08 25.79 18.00
CA ILE A 217 35.86 26.51 19.02
C ILE A 217 36.71 25.56 19.87
N ALA A 218 36.21 24.34 20.12
CA ALA A 218 36.94 23.29 20.81
C ALA A 218 36.42 21.93 20.34
N VAL A 219 37.32 20.96 20.27
CA VAL A 219 37.01 19.55 20.00
C VAL A 219 37.69 18.74 21.09
N GLU A 220 36.90 18.00 21.87
CA GLU A 220 37.42 17.11 22.92
C GLU A 220 37.29 15.65 22.45
N ILE A 221 38.40 14.90 22.51
CA ILE A 221 38.47 13.51 22.06
C ILE A 221 38.65 12.62 23.28
N SER A 222 37.72 11.72 23.54
CA SER A 222 37.90 10.63 24.50
C SER A 222 37.84 9.28 23.78
N ARG A 223 38.66 8.33 24.22
CA ARG A 223 38.68 6.98 23.62
C ARG A 223 37.36 6.28 23.95
N GLY A 224 36.58 5.97 22.91
CA GLY A 224 35.35 5.18 23.02
C GLY A 224 34.05 5.98 23.13
N VAL A 225 34.06 7.29 22.87
CA VAL A 225 32.85 8.13 22.83
C VAL A 225 32.76 8.82 21.46
N VAL A 226 31.60 8.70 20.82
CA VAL A 226 31.28 9.44 19.59
C VAL A 226 31.03 10.91 19.94
N TRP A 227 31.55 11.78 19.10
CA TRP A 227 31.71 13.22 19.29
C TRP A 227 30.46 13.95 19.78
N THR A 228 30.61 14.81 20.79
CA THR A 228 29.61 15.82 21.17
C THR A 228 30.24 17.21 21.08
N LEU A 229 29.72 18.09 20.21
CA LEU A 229 30.12 19.49 20.12
C LEU A 229 29.42 20.30 21.23
N LEU A 230 30.15 20.71 22.26
CA LEU A 230 29.53 21.17 23.52
C LEU A 230 29.01 22.63 23.52
N SER A 231 29.34 23.47 22.54
CA SER A 231 28.64 24.76 22.36
C SER A 231 28.96 25.43 21.02
N VAL A 232 27.94 26.07 20.45
CA VAL A 232 28.07 27.06 19.37
C VAL A 232 27.54 28.36 19.95
N ARG A 233 28.20 29.49 19.69
CA ARG A 233 27.94 30.78 20.36
C ARG A 233 26.68 31.52 19.85
N LEU A 234 25.55 30.82 19.73
CA LEU A 234 24.20 31.38 19.68
C LEU A 234 23.28 30.47 20.49
N TRP A 235 22.38 31.08 21.28
CA TRP A 235 21.41 30.42 22.15
C TRP A 235 20.39 29.59 21.36
N ILE A 236 20.82 28.45 20.83
CA ILE A 236 19.98 27.48 20.15
C ILE A 236 20.28 26.13 20.79
N PHE A 237 19.27 25.54 21.41
CA PHE A 237 19.31 24.13 21.77
C PHE A 237 19.27 23.33 20.48
N LEU A 238 20.44 22.96 19.96
CA LEU A 238 20.54 21.98 18.91
C LEU A 238 20.52 20.60 19.57
N THR A 239 19.37 19.92 19.55
CA THR A 239 19.32 18.48 19.78
C THR A 239 19.82 17.78 18.53
N TRP A 240 21.06 17.31 18.56
CA TRP A 240 21.57 16.39 17.55
C TRP A 240 21.39 14.96 18.06
N LYS A 241 20.88 14.07 17.20
CA LYS A 241 21.21 12.66 17.29
C LYS A 241 22.50 12.48 16.50
N THR A 242 23.59 12.23 17.22
CA THR A 242 24.83 11.69 16.66
C THR A 242 24.90 10.21 17.05
N CYS A 243 25.60 9.39 16.26
CA CYS A 243 25.84 7.97 16.59
C CYS A 243 26.34 7.78 18.03
#